data_AF-A0AAV7JEA9-F1
#
_entry.id   AF-A0AAV7JEA9-F1
#
_cell.length_a   1.000
_cell.length_b   1.000
_cell.length_c   1.000
_cell.angle_alpha   90.00
_cell.angle_beta   90.00
_cell.angle_gamma   90.00
#
_symmetry.space_group_name_H-M   'P 1'
#
loop_
_entity.id
_entity.type
_entity.pdbx_description
1 polymer ?
#
loop_
_entity_poly.entity_id
_entity_poly.type
_entity_poly.pdbx_seq_one_letter_code
_entity_poly.pdbx_strand_id
1 'polypeptide(L)'
;MRNQLFIYLILTSLFITTISIRILVKPEIFKRDWPFNGDLNFSKDWSDECDVPCVWTGRADNIDGVFYTIRHNKDARWAFDDAKLAAITIGGATEPEHYHPLLTNENFWKYFTASALLATGSDIPWILKVSSYEEIQKVQPITDPIRKGVIGMFNCKSFNNREKILKEMMKIFPIASIGLCVRTEPWPMCGSKECDKEHVLRKYMFCLAFENGDTPGFVSEKIHQCFRAGSLPVWYGTKDVAWLLPKGSYIDMGDFESHIQLAHYLVHVMNNVTLYNSYFEWKKHPLDPAYVERNAPFWNYKIQCRVCRYVSVIQRGLTWDKTTQNAEIGSSRPIYPEIDIKVQYSSDILVKSFEEDRINYVFRSYTDMLVFLSLFVVIFLVLHISGYTKGILKFLKYRRY
;
A
#
# COMPACT_ATOMS: atom_id res chain seq x y z
N MET A 1 -28.96 -12.53 -35.68
CA MET A 1 -28.43 -11.43 -34.86
C MET A 1 -28.08 -11.83 -33.42
N ARG A 2 -28.95 -12.50 -32.65
CA ARG A 2 -28.64 -12.97 -31.26
C ARG A 2 -27.38 -13.83 -31.12
N ASN A 3 -27.15 -14.78 -32.03
CA ASN A 3 -25.94 -15.64 -31.99
C ASN A 3 -24.65 -14.91 -32.38
N GLN A 4 -24.72 -13.87 -33.21
CA GLN A 4 -23.55 -13.06 -33.58
C GLN A 4 -23.17 -12.08 -32.47
N LEU A 5 -24.15 -11.50 -31.77
CA LEU A 5 -23.90 -10.66 -30.59
C LEU A 5 -23.27 -11.46 -29.44
N PHE A 6 -23.69 -12.73 -29.27
CA PHE A 6 -23.14 -13.64 -28.26
C PHE A 6 -21.71 -14.07 -28.58
N ILE A 7 -21.41 -14.35 -29.86
CA ILE A 7 -20.04 -14.64 -30.31
C ILE A 7 -19.16 -13.39 -30.25
N TYR A 8 -19.71 -12.19 -30.53
CA TYR A 8 -18.99 -10.93 -30.39
C TYR A 8 -18.65 -10.64 -28.93
N LEU A 9 -19.60 -10.82 -27.99
CA LEU A 9 -19.36 -10.71 -26.54
C LEU A 9 -18.34 -11.75 -26.03
N ILE A 10 -18.40 -12.99 -26.54
CA ILE A 10 -17.44 -14.04 -26.18
C ILE A 10 -16.06 -13.70 -26.76
N LEU A 11 -15.95 -13.24 -28.01
CA LEU A 11 -14.67 -12.91 -28.64
C LEU A 11 -14.07 -11.60 -28.11
N THR A 12 -14.87 -10.57 -27.79
CA THR A 12 -14.36 -9.38 -27.10
C THR A 12 -13.95 -9.71 -25.67
N SER A 13 -14.65 -10.61 -24.97
CA SER A 13 -14.20 -11.13 -23.67
C SER A 13 -12.97 -12.04 -23.75
N LEU A 14 -12.71 -12.69 -24.89
CA LEU A 14 -11.54 -13.54 -25.14
C LEU A 14 -10.31 -12.75 -25.63
N PHE A 15 -10.48 -11.51 -26.10
CA PHE A 15 -9.40 -10.64 -26.60
C PHE A 15 -9.14 -9.38 -25.77
N ILE A 16 -9.87 -9.16 -24.68
CA ILE A 16 -9.34 -8.35 -23.58
C ILE A 16 -8.33 -9.23 -22.85
N THR A 17 -7.17 -9.46 -23.46
CA THR A 17 -5.99 -9.70 -22.65
C THR A 17 -5.79 -8.43 -21.85
N THR A 18 -6.20 -8.43 -20.58
CA THR A 18 -5.79 -7.40 -19.64
C THR A 18 -4.27 -7.38 -19.70
N ILE A 19 -3.71 -6.36 -20.34
CA ILE A 19 -2.27 -6.17 -20.42
C ILE A 19 -1.84 -5.81 -19.00
N SER A 20 -1.35 -6.81 -18.25
CA SER A 20 -0.82 -6.58 -16.92
C SER A 20 0.45 -5.76 -17.03
N ILE A 21 0.57 -4.73 -16.19
CA ILE A 21 1.79 -3.95 -16.03
C ILE A 21 2.90 -4.88 -15.52
N ARG A 22 4.04 -4.92 -16.18
CA ARG A 22 5.18 -5.77 -15.80
C ARG A 22 6.27 -4.93 -15.18
N ILE A 23 6.47 -5.11 -13.87
CA ILE A 23 7.50 -4.41 -13.11
C ILE A 23 8.70 -5.34 -12.92
N LEU A 24 9.85 -4.95 -13.48
CA LEU A 24 11.11 -5.62 -13.20
C LEU A 24 11.63 -5.15 -11.84
N VAL A 25 11.83 -6.10 -10.93
CA VAL A 25 12.53 -5.85 -9.67
C VAL A 25 14.01 -6.12 -9.90
N LYS A 26 14.84 -5.12 -9.67
CA LYS A 26 16.30 -5.30 -9.68
C LYS A 26 16.79 -5.62 -8.27
N PRO A 27 17.29 -6.86 -8.01
CA PRO A 27 17.38 -7.41 -6.68
C PRO A 27 18.79 -7.39 -6.08
N GLU A 28 19.56 -6.29 -6.13
CA GLU A 28 20.81 -6.26 -5.32
C GLU A 28 20.57 -6.50 -3.80
N ILE A 29 19.31 -6.61 -3.36
CA ILE A 29 18.86 -6.51 -1.96
C ILE A 29 17.93 -7.65 -1.47
N PHE A 30 17.66 -8.72 -2.23
CA PHE A 30 17.05 -9.92 -1.61
C PHE A 30 18.13 -10.92 -1.17
N LYS A 31 18.76 -10.65 -0.01
CA LYS A 31 19.15 -11.78 0.84
C LYS A 31 17.88 -12.29 1.52
N ARG A 32 17.64 -13.58 1.37
CA ARG A 32 16.45 -14.37 1.75
C ARG A 32 16.04 -14.28 3.23
N ASP A 33 16.79 -13.58 4.07
CA ASP A 33 16.71 -13.69 5.54
C ASP A 33 16.60 -12.34 6.24
N TRP A 34 15.51 -11.60 6.01
CA TRP A 34 15.05 -10.62 7.01
C TRP A 34 13.71 -11.10 7.58
N PRO A 35 13.61 -11.41 8.88
CA PRO A 35 12.49 -12.16 9.47
C PRO A 35 11.17 -11.38 9.59
N PHE A 36 11.01 -10.26 8.88
CA PHE A 36 9.80 -9.42 8.90
C PHE A 36 9.04 -9.38 7.56
N ASN A 37 9.39 -10.24 6.59
CA ASN A 37 8.92 -10.24 5.20
C ASN A 37 7.60 -11.00 4.97
N GLY A 38 6.48 -10.42 5.38
CA GLY A 38 5.18 -10.73 4.78
C GLY A 38 4.90 -9.89 3.53
N ASP A 39 5.10 -8.58 3.64
CA ASP A 39 4.63 -7.60 2.64
C ASP A 39 5.68 -7.13 1.61
N LEU A 40 6.95 -7.52 1.74
CA LEU A 40 8.02 -7.12 0.79
C LEU A 40 8.26 -8.16 -0.31
N ASN A 41 7.34 -9.10 -0.52
CA ASN A 41 7.45 -10.05 -1.63
C ASN A 41 7.06 -9.37 -2.96
N PHE A 42 8.01 -8.65 -3.53
CA PHE A 42 7.89 -8.05 -4.85
C PHE A 42 8.09 -9.06 -5.98
N SER A 43 8.15 -10.36 -5.75
CA SER A 43 8.32 -11.36 -6.82
C SER A 43 7.12 -12.29 -6.87
N LYS A 44 5.95 -11.70 -7.13
CA LYS A 44 4.66 -12.38 -7.22
C LYS A 44 3.81 -11.72 -8.32
N ASP A 45 2.83 -12.46 -8.82
CA ASP A 45 1.72 -11.88 -9.57
C ASP A 45 0.74 -11.21 -8.58
N TRP A 46 0.47 -9.93 -8.81
CA TRP A 46 -0.43 -9.09 -8.01
C TRP A 46 -1.72 -8.76 -8.75
N SER A 47 -1.94 -9.36 -9.93
CA SER A 47 -3.04 -9.00 -10.83
C SER A 47 -4.43 -9.18 -10.21
N ASP A 48 -4.58 -10.07 -9.23
CA ASP A 48 -5.84 -10.32 -8.53
C ASP A 48 -6.00 -9.48 -7.24
N GLU A 49 -4.93 -8.84 -6.75
CA GLU A 49 -4.92 -8.06 -5.49
C GLU A 49 -4.94 -6.55 -5.72
N CYS A 50 -4.50 -6.11 -6.91
CA CYS A 50 -4.44 -4.69 -7.28
C CYS A 50 -5.57 -4.34 -8.26
N ASP A 51 -6.03 -3.09 -8.20
CA ASP A 51 -6.99 -2.51 -9.15
C ASP A 51 -6.40 -2.35 -10.56
N VAL A 52 -5.07 -2.22 -10.64
CA VAL A 52 -4.31 -2.30 -11.89
C VAL A 52 -3.64 -3.68 -11.97
N PRO A 53 -4.02 -4.55 -12.92
CA PRO A 53 -3.39 -5.85 -13.10
C PRO A 53 -1.88 -5.70 -13.30
N CYS A 54 -1.09 -6.42 -12.50
CA CYS A 54 0.34 -6.16 -12.42
C CYS A 54 1.13 -7.39 -12.01
N VAL A 55 2.21 -7.65 -12.74
CA VAL A 55 3.14 -8.75 -12.50
C VAL A 55 4.48 -8.16 -12.11
N TRP A 56 4.96 -8.53 -10.92
CA TRP A 56 6.31 -8.20 -10.51
C TRP A 56 7.25 -9.36 -10.79
N THR A 57 8.31 -9.12 -11.55
CA THR A 57 9.18 -10.16 -12.13
C THR A 57 10.66 -9.84 -11.89
N GLY A 58 11.49 -10.87 -11.77
CA GLY A 58 12.96 -10.74 -11.81
C GLY A 58 13.55 -10.89 -13.22
N ARG A 59 12.71 -11.16 -14.23
CA ARG A 59 13.12 -11.34 -15.63
C ARG A 59 12.88 -10.05 -16.41
N ALA A 60 13.85 -9.67 -17.25
CA ALA A 60 13.88 -8.40 -17.99
C ALA A 60 13.17 -8.45 -19.35
N ASP A 61 12.29 -9.42 -19.59
CA ASP A 61 11.50 -9.59 -20.81
C ASP A 61 10.15 -8.86 -20.76
N ASN A 62 9.94 -7.93 -21.70
CA ASN A 62 8.70 -7.16 -21.89
C ASN A 62 8.28 -6.42 -20.61
N ILE A 63 9.03 -5.38 -20.26
CA ILE A 63 8.92 -4.67 -18.98
C ILE A 63 8.37 -3.26 -19.20
N ASP A 64 7.41 -2.88 -18.36
CA ASP A 64 6.75 -1.58 -18.37
C ASP A 64 7.43 -0.55 -17.45
N GLY A 65 8.05 -1.02 -16.36
CA GLY A 65 8.85 -0.20 -15.47
C GLY A 65 9.86 -1.02 -14.66
N VAL A 66 10.91 -0.36 -14.17
CA VAL A 66 11.92 -0.98 -13.30
C VAL A 66 11.83 -0.38 -11.90
N PHE A 67 11.68 -1.23 -10.89
CA PHE A 67 11.73 -0.85 -9.49
C PHE A 67 13.07 -1.22 -8.87
N TYR A 68 13.75 -0.21 -8.35
CA TYR A 68 15.03 -0.36 -7.68
C TYR A 68 14.85 -0.15 -6.19
N THR A 69 15.14 -1.20 -5.42
CA THR A 69 15.30 -1.05 -3.97
C THR A 69 16.63 -0.37 -3.70
N ILE A 70 16.62 0.74 -2.98
CA ILE A 70 17.80 1.45 -2.54
C ILE A 70 18.07 1.02 -1.10
N ARG A 71 19.19 0.33 -0.88
CA ARG A 71 19.65 -0.10 0.45
C ARG A 71 21.14 0.21 0.57
N HIS A 72 21.55 0.58 1.79
CA HIS A 72 22.94 0.68 2.26
C HIS A 72 24.00 1.11 1.22
N ASN A 73 24.37 2.39 1.26
CA ASN A 73 25.66 2.99 0.89
C ASN A 73 26.44 2.39 -0.31
N LYS A 74 25.75 1.85 -1.32
CA LYS A 74 26.35 1.45 -2.58
C LYS A 74 26.20 2.58 -3.58
N ASP A 75 27.30 2.88 -4.23
CA ASP A 75 27.39 3.82 -5.34
C ASP A 75 26.31 3.53 -6.39
N ALA A 76 25.65 4.58 -6.89
CA ALA A 76 24.50 4.49 -7.79
C ALA A 76 24.85 4.09 -9.23
N ARG A 77 26.12 3.76 -9.50
CA ARG A 77 26.62 3.38 -10.83
C ARG A 77 25.80 2.25 -11.49
N TRP A 78 25.19 1.35 -10.72
CA TRP A 78 24.31 0.29 -11.24
C TRP A 78 23.00 0.81 -11.87
N ALA A 79 22.48 1.97 -11.44
CA ALA A 79 21.24 2.52 -11.99
C ALA A 79 21.39 2.91 -13.47
N PHE A 80 22.62 3.20 -13.91
CA PHE A 80 22.92 3.66 -15.27
C PHE A 80 22.90 2.54 -16.31
N ASP A 81 23.26 1.30 -15.93
CA ASP A 81 23.30 0.17 -16.86
C ASP A 81 21.89 -0.35 -17.18
N ASP A 82 20.99 -0.24 -16.20
CA ASP A 82 19.63 -0.78 -16.26
C ASP A 82 18.54 0.25 -16.64
N ALA A 83 18.82 1.56 -16.56
CA ALA A 83 17.92 2.61 -17.08
C ALA A 83 17.65 2.49 -18.60
N LYS A 84 18.38 1.63 -19.30
CA LYS A 84 18.14 1.25 -20.71
C LYS A 84 17.05 0.19 -20.89
N LEU A 85 16.59 -0.46 -19.81
CA LEU A 85 15.64 -1.59 -19.87
C LEU A 85 14.17 -1.15 -19.90
N ALA A 86 13.82 0.02 -19.38
CA ALA A 86 12.47 0.59 -19.48
C ALA A 86 12.53 2.13 -19.38
N ALA A 87 11.53 2.81 -19.96
CA ALA A 87 11.41 4.27 -19.90
C ALA A 87 11.02 4.80 -18.50
N ILE A 88 10.46 3.94 -17.64
CA ILE A 88 9.98 4.32 -16.30
C ILE A 88 10.83 3.60 -15.25
N THR A 89 11.55 4.38 -14.46
CA THR A 89 12.43 3.89 -13.37
C THR A 89 11.96 4.44 -12.04
N ILE A 90 11.86 3.58 -11.02
CA ILE A 90 11.37 3.96 -9.69
C ILE A 90 12.41 3.58 -8.65
N GLY A 91 12.85 4.55 -7.86
CA GLY A 91 13.78 4.36 -6.76
C GLY A 91 13.02 4.28 -5.44
N GLY A 92 13.06 3.14 -4.76
CA GLY A 92 12.32 2.90 -3.53
C GLY A 92 13.22 2.61 -2.33
N ALA A 93 12.91 3.18 -1.17
CA ALA A 93 13.65 2.93 0.07
C ALA A 93 12.72 2.79 1.28
N THR A 94 13.02 1.83 2.14
CA THR A 94 12.29 1.57 3.40
C THR A 94 13.04 2.04 4.63
N GLU A 95 14.08 2.86 4.45
CA GLU A 95 14.84 3.52 5.51
C GLU A 95 14.92 5.02 5.20
N PRO A 96 14.84 5.88 6.22
CA PRO A 96 14.89 7.32 6.03
C PRO A 96 16.31 7.80 5.69
N GLU A 97 16.41 9.02 5.16
CA GLU A 97 17.64 9.61 4.61
C GLU A 97 18.82 9.70 5.57
N HIS A 98 18.57 9.76 6.88
CA HIS A 98 19.64 9.77 7.88
C HIS A 98 20.39 8.42 7.96
N TYR A 99 19.77 7.30 7.58
CA TYR A 99 20.48 6.03 7.36
C TYR A 99 21.08 5.93 5.96
N HIS A 100 20.58 6.71 5.00
CA HIS A 100 20.93 6.68 3.58
C HIS A 100 21.11 8.08 2.98
N PRO A 101 22.28 8.73 3.16
CA PRO A 101 22.52 10.08 2.67
C PRO A 101 22.34 10.25 1.15
N LEU A 102 22.45 9.16 0.37
CA LEU A 102 22.13 9.16 -1.06
C LEU A 102 20.70 9.64 -1.36
N LEU A 103 19.75 9.41 -0.45
CA LEU A 103 18.36 9.85 -0.64
C LEU A 103 18.22 11.38 -0.61
N THR A 104 19.19 12.10 -0.06
CA THR A 104 19.24 13.58 -0.10
C THR A 104 20.00 14.14 -1.31
N ASN A 105 20.57 13.28 -2.17
CA ASN A 105 21.36 13.74 -3.31
C ASN A 105 20.45 13.98 -4.53
N GLU A 106 20.24 15.24 -4.90
CA GLU A 106 19.43 15.60 -6.07
C GLU A 106 19.95 15.00 -7.38
N ASN A 107 21.28 14.89 -7.54
CA ASN A 107 21.88 14.29 -8.73
C ASN A 107 21.61 12.78 -8.81
N PHE A 108 21.42 12.12 -7.68
CA PHE A 108 21.02 10.72 -7.63
C PHE A 108 19.58 10.52 -8.13
N TRP A 109 18.68 11.44 -7.80
CA TRP A 109 17.27 11.34 -8.22
C TRP A 109 17.03 11.59 -9.72
N LYS A 110 17.98 12.20 -10.43
CA LYS A 110 17.91 12.39 -11.89
C LYS A 110 17.84 11.08 -12.70
N TYR A 111 18.18 9.94 -12.10
CA TYR A 111 18.13 8.63 -12.74
C TYR A 111 16.77 7.93 -12.59
N PHE A 112 15.87 8.48 -11.79
CA PHE A 112 14.57 7.91 -11.51
C PHE A 112 13.47 8.80 -12.08
N THR A 113 12.48 8.17 -12.71
CA THR A 113 11.22 8.83 -13.05
C THR A 113 10.42 9.20 -11.81
N ALA A 114 10.49 8.36 -10.76
CA ALA A 114 9.80 8.60 -9.50
C ALA A 114 10.52 7.99 -8.29
N SER A 115 10.15 8.52 -7.13
CA SER A 115 10.57 8.11 -5.80
C SER A 115 9.46 7.36 -5.06
N ALA A 116 9.80 6.23 -4.43
CA ALA A 116 8.92 5.49 -3.53
C ALA A 116 9.55 5.43 -2.13
N LEU A 117 9.40 6.48 -1.34
CA LEU A 117 10.13 6.65 -0.07
C LEU A 117 9.18 6.71 1.12
N LEU A 118 9.72 6.50 2.33
CA LEU A 118 8.96 6.74 3.56
C LEU A 118 8.42 8.18 3.65
N ALA A 119 9.14 9.15 3.08
CA ALA A 119 8.72 10.54 3.06
C ALA A 119 7.35 10.73 2.37
N THR A 120 6.43 11.40 3.06
CA THR A 120 5.08 11.75 2.60
C THR A 120 5.08 12.63 1.35
N GLY A 121 6.16 13.37 1.10
CA GLY A 121 6.36 14.17 -0.11
C GLY A 121 6.91 13.42 -1.32
N SER A 122 7.22 12.12 -1.21
CA SER A 122 7.68 11.33 -2.37
C SER A 122 6.56 11.10 -3.38
N ASP A 123 6.91 10.67 -4.60
CA ASP A 123 5.90 10.40 -5.64
C ASP A 123 4.94 9.30 -5.21
N ILE A 124 5.46 8.28 -4.53
CA ILE A 124 4.71 7.11 -4.06
C ILE A 124 5.08 6.84 -2.59
N PRO A 125 4.44 7.51 -1.61
CA PRO A 125 4.80 7.38 -0.20
C PRO A 125 4.72 5.95 0.32
N TRP A 126 5.81 5.41 0.82
CA TRP A 126 5.92 4.03 1.28
C TRP A 126 5.67 3.91 2.78
N ILE A 127 4.40 3.91 3.16
CA ILE A 127 4.00 3.75 4.56
C ILE A 127 4.07 2.27 4.95
N LEU A 128 4.78 1.94 6.03
CA LEU A 128 5.11 0.55 6.34
C LEU A 128 3.99 -0.12 7.16
N LYS A 129 3.47 -1.25 6.66
CA LYS A 129 2.55 -2.17 7.35
C LYS A 129 1.38 -1.48 8.06
N VAL A 130 0.75 -0.60 7.30
CA VAL A 130 -0.47 0.09 7.67
C VAL A 130 -1.62 -0.92 7.77
N SER A 131 -2.33 -0.89 8.89
CA SER A 131 -3.62 -1.58 9.00
C SER A 131 -4.71 -0.75 8.33
N SER A 132 -5.73 -1.40 7.76
CA SER A 132 -6.92 -0.67 7.32
C SER A 132 -7.66 -0.07 8.52
N TYR A 133 -8.44 0.98 8.26
CA TYR A 133 -9.27 1.57 9.31
C TYR A 133 -10.26 0.56 9.89
N GLU A 134 -10.90 -0.24 9.02
CA GLU A 134 -11.87 -1.26 9.42
C GLU A 134 -11.22 -2.33 10.30
N GLU A 135 -9.96 -2.69 10.02
CA GLU A 135 -9.20 -3.62 10.86
C GLU A 135 -8.98 -3.05 12.26
N ILE A 136 -8.48 -1.81 12.37
CA ILE A 136 -8.19 -1.21 13.68
C ILE A 136 -9.44 -0.81 14.45
N GLN A 137 -10.56 -0.50 13.77
CA GLN A 137 -11.82 -0.16 14.43
C GLN A 137 -12.42 -1.38 15.15
N LYS A 138 -12.34 -2.58 14.54
CA LYS A 138 -12.90 -3.82 15.09
C LYS A 138 -12.21 -4.32 16.36
N VAL A 139 -10.93 -3.97 16.53
CA VAL A 139 -10.15 -4.40 17.71
C VAL A 139 -10.70 -3.72 18.96
N GLN A 140 -11.10 -4.54 19.94
CA GLN A 140 -11.66 -4.04 21.20
C GLN A 140 -10.56 -3.53 22.15
N PRO A 141 -10.85 -2.51 22.97
CA PRO A 141 -9.96 -2.11 24.05
C PRO A 141 -9.76 -3.25 25.07
N ILE A 142 -8.64 -3.21 25.79
CA ILE A 142 -8.29 -4.26 26.75
C ILE A 142 -9.16 -4.14 28.01
N THR A 143 -9.81 -5.25 28.39
CA THR A 143 -10.50 -5.40 29.67
C THR A 143 -9.50 -5.94 30.70
N ASP A 144 -9.07 -5.11 31.65
CA ASP A 144 -8.03 -5.43 32.66
C ASP A 144 -6.57 -5.49 32.16
N PRO A 145 -6.03 -4.37 31.65
CA PRO A 145 -4.63 -4.30 31.25
C PRO A 145 -3.67 -4.19 32.44
N ILE A 146 -2.45 -4.72 32.28
CA ILE A 146 -1.30 -4.38 33.12
C ILE A 146 -1.10 -2.86 33.05
N ARG A 147 -1.16 -2.20 34.21
CA ARG A 147 -1.04 -0.74 34.38
C ARG A 147 0.41 -0.28 34.25
N LYS A 148 0.96 -0.43 33.03
CA LYS A 148 2.31 -0.05 32.61
C LYS A 148 2.31 0.28 31.11
N GLY A 149 3.35 0.96 30.66
CA GLY A 149 3.72 0.98 29.25
C GLY A 149 4.53 -0.25 28.86
N VAL A 150 4.46 -0.66 27.59
CA VAL A 150 5.35 -1.68 27.02
C VAL A 150 5.98 -1.18 25.73
N ILE A 151 7.24 -1.53 25.50
CA ILE A 151 7.96 -1.26 24.25
C ILE A 151 8.79 -2.46 23.80
N GLY A 152 8.59 -2.87 22.55
CA GLY A 152 9.44 -3.85 21.86
C GLY A 152 10.52 -3.16 21.04
N MET A 153 11.58 -2.65 21.69
CA MET A 153 12.65 -1.90 21.06
C MET A 153 13.82 -2.79 20.65
N PHE A 154 13.95 -3.09 19.35
CA PHE A 154 14.97 -4.02 18.80
C PHE A 154 16.15 -3.34 18.10
N ASN A 155 15.98 -2.11 17.63
CA ASN A 155 17.06 -1.32 17.04
C ASN A 155 17.60 -0.34 18.10
N CYS A 156 18.88 -0.42 18.43
CA CYS A 156 19.50 0.44 19.43
C CYS A 156 20.39 1.49 18.75
N LYS A 157 20.71 2.56 19.47
CA LYS A 157 21.42 3.76 18.98
C LYS A 157 20.58 4.50 17.94
N SER A 158 19.33 4.80 18.31
CA SER A 158 18.42 5.58 17.48
C SER A 158 18.97 6.99 17.20
N PHE A 159 18.59 7.55 16.05
CA PHE A 159 18.97 8.92 15.66
C PHE A 159 18.28 9.98 16.53
N ASN A 160 17.06 9.69 16.96
CA ASN A 160 16.25 10.59 17.78
C ASN A 160 16.47 10.40 19.30
N ASN A 161 17.49 9.65 19.72
CA ASN A 161 17.81 9.39 21.13
C ASN A 161 16.65 8.79 21.96
N ARG A 162 15.75 8.00 21.33
CA ARG A 162 14.59 7.41 22.01
C ARG A 162 14.97 6.58 23.24
N GLU A 163 16.16 5.99 23.29
CA GLU A 163 16.65 5.23 24.44
C GLU A 163 16.86 6.11 25.66
N LYS A 164 17.40 7.32 25.46
CA LYS A 164 17.59 8.29 26.54
C LYS A 164 16.25 8.79 27.05
N ILE A 165 15.35 9.13 26.13
CA ILE A 165 13.97 9.55 26.45
C ILE A 165 13.27 8.48 27.28
N LEU A 166 13.31 7.22 26.82
CA LEU A 166 12.70 6.09 27.50
C LEU A 166 13.23 5.93 28.94
N LYS A 167 14.56 6.02 29.13
CA LYS A 167 15.19 5.92 30.46
C LYS A 167 14.74 7.03 31.41
N GLU A 168 14.57 8.25 30.92
CA GLU A 168 14.10 9.37 31.74
C GLU A 168 12.61 9.20 32.10
N MET A 169 11.78 8.79 31.15
CA MET A 169 10.36 8.49 31.41
C MET A 169 10.18 7.35 32.43
N MET A 170 11.02 6.32 32.37
CA MET A 170 11.00 5.17 33.30
C MET A 170 11.20 5.57 34.77
N LYS A 171 11.76 6.74 35.06
CA LYS A 171 11.90 7.26 36.44
C LYS A 171 10.56 7.71 37.04
N ILE A 172 9.55 7.94 36.20
CA ILE A 172 8.26 8.54 36.58
C ILE A 172 7.10 7.59 36.29
N PHE A 173 7.12 6.94 35.13
CA PHE A 173 6.06 6.06 34.65
C PHE A 173 6.60 4.64 34.43
N PRO A 174 5.93 3.59 34.93
CA PRO A 174 6.43 2.22 34.80
C PRO A 174 6.36 1.73 33.34
N ILE A 175 7.50 1.36 32.78
CA ILE A 175 7.61 0.88 31.39
C ILE A 175 8.38 -0.45 31.34
N ALA A 176 7.75 -1.46 30.73
CA ALA A 176 8.35 -2.72 30.35
C ALA A 176 9.03 -2.61 28.98
N SER A 177 10.35 -2.55 28.95
CA SER A 177 11.11 -2.70 27.71
C SER A 177 11.50 -4.16 27.54
N ILE A 178 10.84 -4.82 26.60
CA ILE A 178 10.94 -6.26 26.33
C ILE A 178 11.82 -6.58 25.12
N GLY A 179 12.30 -5.54 24.43
CA GLY A 179 13.21 -5.68 23.30
C GLY A 179 14.69 -5.88 23.70
N LEU A 180 15.59 -5.62 22.76
CA LEU A 180 17.05 -5.73 22.97
C LEU A 180 17.64 -4.47 23.65
N CYS A 181 16.95 -3.34 23.57
CA CYS A 181 17.46 -2.05 24.00
C CYS A 181 16.79 -1.59 25.30
N VAL A 182 17.55 -1.01 26.24
CA VAL A 182 17.05 -0.52 27.54
C VAL A 182 16.18 -1.58 28.23
N ARG A 183 16.59 -2.84 28.14
CA ARG A 183 15.76 -3.98 28.55
C ARG A 183 15.51 -3.95 30.06
N THR A 184 14.24 -3.96 30.46
CA THR A 184 13.82 -4.01 31.87
C THR A 184 13.10 -5.31 32.21
N GLU A 185 12.50 -5.96 31.22
CA GLU A 185 11.79 -7.22 31.38
C GLU A 185 12.21 -8.21 30.28
N PRO A 186 12.18 -9.53 30.51
CA PRO A 186 12.47 -10.49 29.46
C PRO A 186 11.35 -10.51 28.42
N TRP A 187 11.70 -10.85 27.17
CA TRP A 187 10.68 -11.26 26.22
C TRP A 187 9.91 -12.46 26.81
N PRO A 188 8.56 -12.47 26.79
CA PRO A 188 7.80 -13.56 27.38
C PRO A 188 8.20 -14.90 26.76
N MET A 189 8.65 -15.85 27.58
CA MET A 189 8.83 -17.23 27.15
C MET A 189 7.44 -17.89 27.08
N CYS A 190 6.85 -17.93 25.90
CA CYS A 190 5.61 -18.67 25.65
C CYS A 190 5.95 -19.88 24.76
N GLY A 191 5.64 -21.09 25.24
CA GLY A 191 6.04 -22.36 24.63
C GLY A 191 5.25 -22.77 23.38
N SER A 192 4.67 -21.82 22.63
CA SER A 192 3.79 -22.06 21.48
C SER A 192 3.91 -20.92 20.45
N LYS A 193 3.24 -21.06 19.29
CA LYS A 193 3.12 -20.02 18.24
C LYS A 193 2.44 -18.72 18.71
N GLU A 194 2.08 -18.59 19.99
CA GLU A 194 1.33 -17.47 20.59
C GLU A 194 2.21 -16.30 21.09
N CYS A 195 3.55 -16.37 20.92
CA CYS A 195 4.45 -15.24 21.22
C CYS A 195 4.56 -14.21 20.08
N ASP A 196 3.47 -13.89 19.37
CA ASP A 196 3.52 -12.74 18.49
C ASP A 196 3.66 -11.46 19.34
N LYS A 197 4.43 -10.47 18.83
CA LYS A 197 4.65 -9.18 19.48
C LYS A 197 3.30 -8.58 19.91
N GLU A 198 2.29 -8.62 19.05
CA GLU A 198 0.96 -8.07 19.31
C GLU A 198 0.25 -8.74 20.50
N HIS A 199 0.45 -10.05 20.69
CA HIS A 199 -0.09 -10.77 21.86
C HIS A 199 0.56 -10.30 23.16
N VAL A 200 1.86 -10.01 23.14
CA VAL A 200 2.55 -9.43 24.30
C VAL A 200 2.06 -8.02 24.56
N LEU A 201 1.96 -7.19 23.53
CA LEU A 201 1.50 -5.80 23.64
C LEU A 201 0.09 -5.73 24.25
N ARG A 202 -0.84 -6.62 23.85
CA ARG A 202 -2.24 -6.69 24.32
C ARG A 202 -2.41 -6.82 25.84
N LYS A 203 -1.35 -7.17 26.56
CA LYS A 203 -1.41 -7.29 28.03
C LYS A 203 -1.27 -5.95 28.73
N TYR A 204 -0.86 -4.89 28.03
CA TYR A 204 -0.46 -3.62 28.64
C TYR A 204 -1.41 -2.49 28.27
N MET A 205 -1.61 -1.58 29.23
CA MET A 205 -2.50 -0.44 29.10
C MET A 205 -2.03 0.50 27.99
N PHE A 206 -0.70 0.71 27.91
CA PHE A 206 -0.06 1.56 26.92
C PHE A 206 0.96 0.77 26.10
N CYS A 207 0.94 0.97 24.79
CA CYS A 207 1.95 0.44 23.87
C CYS A 207 2.75 1.62 23.31
N LEU A 208 4.04 1.67 23.58
CA LEU A 208 4.92 2.76 23.14
C LEU A 208 5.43 2.46 21.73
N ALA A 209 4.93 3.22 20.76
CA ALA A 209 5.34 3.19 19.37
C ALA A 209 6.39 4.27 19.11
N PHE A 210 7.59 4.09 19.66
CA PHE A 210 8.68 5.05 19.49
C PHE A 210 9.51 4.69 18.25
N GLU A 211 9.53 5.55 17.26
CA GLU A 211 10.38 5.40 16.08
C GLU A 211 11.85 5.61 16.41
N ASN A 212 12.73 5.04 15.58
CA ASN A 212 14.19 5.21 15.69
C ASN A 212 14.70 6.49 15.01
N GLY A 213 13.81 7.26 14.42
CA GLY A 213 14.03 8.57 13.84
C GLY A 213 12.68 9.27 13.66
N ASP A 214 12.70 10.59 13.48
CA ASP A 214 11.53 11.47 13.39
C ASP A 214 11.44 12.19 12.04
N THR A 215 12.11 11.64 11.02
CA THR A 215 12.06 12.08 9.61
C THR A 215 10.60 12.20 9.11
N PRO A 216 10.26 13.24 8.33
CA PRO A 216 8.96 13.37 7.68
C PRO A 216 8.50 12.09 6.97
N GLY A 217 7.24 11.72 7.15
CA GLY A 217 6.61 10.51 6.62
C GLY A 217 7.04 9.18 7.24
N PHE A 218 8.04 9.15 8.12
CA PHE A 218 8.50 7.90 8.73
C PHE A 218 7.52 7.40 9.81
N VAL A 219 6.45 6.75 9.37
CA VAL A 219 5.48 6.02 10.19
C VAL A 219 5.60 4.53 9.88
N SER A 220 6.03 3.74 10.87
CA SER A 220 6.24 2.30 10.70
C SER A 220 5.10 1.45 11.24
N GLU A 221 5.31 0.12 11.22
CA GLU A 221 4.35 -0.85 11.74
C GLU A 221 4.06 -0.67 13.24
N LYS A 222 4.95 -0.01 13.99
CA LYS A 222 4.94 0.03 15.46
C LYS A 222 3.62 0.54 16.02
N ILE A 223 3.09 1.63 15.48
CA ILE A 223 1.82 2.20 15.96
C ILE A 223 0.62 1.35 15.55
N HIS A 224 0.65 0.76 14.35
CA HIS A 224 -0.39 -0.17 13.90
C HIS A 224 -0.40 -1.47 14.73
N GLN A 225 0.76 -1.96 15.18
CA GLN A 225 0.86 -3.08 16.13
C GLN A 225 0.20 -2.74 17.48
N CYS A 226 0.33 -1.50 17.96
CA CYS A 226 -0.37 -1.06 19.16
C CYS A 226 -1.89 -1.10 18.96
N PHE A 227 -2.40 -0.62 17.83
CA PHE A 227 -3.83 -0.70 17.51
C PHE A 227 -4.34 -2.14 17.40
N ARG A 228 -3.60 -3.03 16.72
CA ARG A 228 -3.97 -4.45 16.59
C ARG A 228 -3.90 -5.20 17.93
N ALA A 229 -3.05 -4.74 18.84
CA ALA A 229 -2.99 -5.23 20.20
C ALA A 229 -4.19 -4.77 21.07
N GLY A 230 -4.82 -3.64 20.73
CA GLY A 230 -5.89 -3.02 21.54
C GLY A 230 -5.38 -2.15 22.69
N SER A 231 -4.06 -2.02 22.83
CA SER A 231 -3.41 -1.11 23.80
C SER A 231 -3.47 0.33 23.32
N LEU A 232 -3.54 1.29 24.25
CA LEU A 232 -3.50 2.71 23.92
C LEU A 232 -2.11 3.07 23.37
N PRO A 233 -1.98 3.52 22.11
CA PRO A 233 -0.68 3.85 21.55
C PRO A 233 -0.13 5.15 22.16
N VAL A 234 1.17 5.14 22.48
CA VAL A 234 1.94 6.33 22.83
C VAL A 234 3.00 6.53 21.74
N TRP A 235 2.86 7.59 20.96
CA TRP A 235 3.66 7.85 19.77
C TRP A 235 4.86 8.74 20.07
N TYR A 236 6.00 8.40 19.46
CA TYR A 236 7.12 9.32 19.29
C TYR A 236 7.74 9.12 17.91
N GLY A 237 7.63 10.13 17.06
CA GLY A 237 8.12 10.12 15.68
C GLY A 237 7.70 11.39 14.94
N THR A 238 7.50 11.29 13.63
CA THR A 238 7.03 12.41 12.81
C THR A 238 5.59 12.83 13.16
N LYS A 239 5.28 14.12 12.94
CA LYS A 239 3.93 14.69 13.04
C LYS A 239 2.98 14.18 11.95
N ASP A 240 3.53 13.63 10.87
CA ASP A 240 2.74 13.11 9.75
C ASP A 240 1.87 11.90 10.14
N VAL A 241 2.11 11.31 11.32
CA VAL A 241 1.25 10.27 11.88
C VAL A 241 -0.22 10.74 11.99
N ALA A 242 -0.44 12.04 12.21
CA ALA A 242 -1.77 12.63 12.34
C ALA A 242 -2.59 12.59 11.04
N TRP A 243 -1.91 12.46 9.89
CA TRP A 243 -2.60 12.27 8.61
C TRP A 243 -3.20 10.86 8.51
N LEU A 244 -2.53 9.86 9.09
CA LEU A 244 -2.84 8.44 8.94
C LEU A 244 -3.74 7.86 10.03
N LEU A 245 -3.77 8.49 11.20
CA LEU A 245 -4.50 7.97 12.35
C LEU A 245 -5.63 8.89 12.81
N PRO A 246 -6.75 8.32 13.30
CA PRO A 246 -7.85 9.13 13.82
C PRO A 246 -7.39 10.05 14.95
N LYS A 247 -7.82 11.31 14.93
CA LYS A 247 -7.52 12.25 16.02
C LYS A 247 -8.05 11.71 17.35
N GLY A 248 -7.25 11.82 18.40
CA GLY A 248 -7.61 11.34 19.74
C GLY A 248 -7.55 9.81 19.91
N SER A 249 -6.99 9.07 18.95
CA SER A 249 -6.81 7.61 19.05
C SER A 249 -5.48 7.16 19.66
N TYR A 250 -4.57 8.10 19.90
CA TYR A 250 -3.23 7.87 20.46
C TYR A 250 -2.79 9.09 21.28
N ILE A 251 -1.76 8.92 22.10
CA ILE A 251 -1.09 10.00 22.82
C ILE A 251 0.18 10.36 22.06
N ASP A 252 0.28 11.57 21.52
CA ASP A 252 1.48 12.05 20.83
C ASP A 252 2.44 12.70 21.80
N MET A 253 3.71 12.28 21.84
CA MET A 253 4.74 12.98 22.60
C MET A 253 4.93 14.43 22.12
N GLY A 254 4.67 14.72 20.84
CA GLY A 254 4.76 16.05 20.25
C GLY A 254 3.75 17.06 20.80
N ASP A 255 2.73 16.61 21.54
CA ASP A 255 1.75 17.47 22.22
C ASP A 255 2.23 17.97 23.60
N PHE A 256 3.41 17.53 24.05
CA PHE A 256 3.97 17.87 25.37
C PHE A 256 5.25 18.69 25.22
N GLU A 257 5.51 19.58 26.18
CA GLU A 257 6.74 20.38 26.23
C GLU A 257 7.97 19.50 26.49
N SER A 258 7.79 18.34 27.12
CA SER A 258 8.86 17.39 27.37
C SER A 258 8.35 15.96 27.57
N HIS A 259 9.24 14.99 27.37
CA HIS A 259 8.98 13.57 27.70
C HIS A 259 8.71 13.34 29.20
N ILE A 260 9.19 14.24 30.06
CA ILE A 260 8.88 14.23 31.50
C ILE A 260 7.41 14.58 31.74
N GLN A 261 6.90 15.61 31.06
CA GLN A 261 5.49 15.97 31.12
C GLN A 261 4.60 14.86 30.55
N LEU A 262 5.01 14.23 29.43
CA LEU A 262 4.33 13.04 28.93
C LEU A 262 4.31 11.92 29.97
N ALA A 263 5.41 11.61 30.65
CA ALA A 263 5.44 10.55 31.66
C ALA A 263 4.46 10.82 32.81
N HIS A 264 4.39 12.06 33.31
CA HIS A 264 3.38 12.46 34.30
C HIS A 264 1.94 12.34 33.75
N TYR A 265 1.72 12.72 32.49
CA TYR A 265 0.44 12.57 31.84
C TYR A 265 0.02 11.10 31.73
N LEU A 266 0.93 10.19 31.38
CA LEU A 266 0.67 8.75 31.36
C LEU A 266 0.29 8.21 32.74
N VAL A 267 0.92 8.71 33.83
CA VAL A 267 0.49 8.39 35.20
C VAL A 267 -0.94 8.88 35.46
N HIS A 268 -1.31 10.08 34.99
CA HIS A 268 -2.66 10.60 35.14
C HIS A 268 -3.69 9.75 34.38
N VAL A 269 -3.43 9.44 33.10
CA VAL A 269 -4.30 8.58 32.27
C VAL A 269 -4.41 7.18 32.89
N MET A 270 -3.29 6.61 33.35
CA MET A 270 -3.25 5.29 34.00
C MET A 270 -4.17 5.21 35.23
N ASN A 271 -4.36 6.33 35.94
CA ASN A 271 -5.17 6.42 37.16
C ASN A 271 -6.58 6.96 36.93
N ASN A 272 -6.93 7.33 35.70
CA ASN A 272 -8.23 7.89 35.35
C ASN A 272 -8.89 7.02 34.26
N VAL A 273 -9.75 6.10 34.68
CA VAL A 273 -10.44 5.16 33.78
C VAL A 273 -11.31 5.88 32.75
N THR A 274 -11.98 6.97 33.13
CA THR A 274 -12.80 7.77 32.22
C THR A 274 -11.93 8.39 31.12
N LEU A 275 -10.80 8.98 31.49
CA LEU A 275 -9.86 9.55 30.53
C LEU A 275 -9.23 8.47 29.64
N TYR A 276 -8.80 7.35 30.20
CA TYR A 276 -8.29 6.23 29.40
C TYR A 276 -9.31 5.74 28.37
N ASN A 277 -10.57 5.53 28.78
CA ASN A 277 -11.63 5.06 27.90
C ASN A 277 -11.99 6.10 26.81
N SER A 278 -11.80 7.39 27.09
CA SER A 278 -12.06 8.46 26.11
C SER A 278 -11.21 8.32 24.83
N TYR A 279 -10.00 7.74 24.91
CA TYR A 279 -9.14 7.45 23.76
C TYR A 279 -9.66 6.35 22.83
N PHE A 280 -10.71 5.64 23.21
CA PHE A 280 -11.32 4.59 22.40
C PHE A 280 -12.71 4.98 21.86
N GLU A 281 -13.20 6.19 22.16
CA GLU A 281 -14.52 6.65 21.71
C GLU A 281 -14.62 6.75 20.18
N TRP A 282 -13.51 7.06 19.49
CA TRP A 282 -13.44 7.08 18.02
C TRP A 282 -13.84 5.75 17.38
N LYS A 283 -13.78 4.63 18.12
CA LYS A 283 -14.19 3.31 17.61
C LYS A 283 -15.72 3.17 17.52
N LYS A 284 -16.47 3.96 18.28
CA LYS A 284 -17.94 3.88 18.37
C LYS A 284 -18.67 4.57 17.22
N HIS A 285 -17.95 5.37 16.43
CA HIS A 285 -18.51 6.15 15.34
C HIS A 285 -17.70 5.92 14.06
N PRO A 286 -18.33 5.98 12.87
CA PRO A 286 -17.60 6.07 11.62
C PRO A 286 -16.70 7.31 11.60
N LEU A 287 -15.54 7.22 10.94
CA LEU A 287 -14.73 8.41 10.67
C LEU A 287 -15.41 9.32 9.65
N ASP A 288 -14.93 10.55 9.60
CA ASP A 288 -15.23 11.50 8.53
C ASP A 288 -14.97 10.85 7.15
N PRO A 289 -15.99 10.76 6.26
CA PRO A 289 -15.82 10.19 4.92
C PRO A 289 -14.68 10.83 4.13
N ALA A 290 -14.46 12.15 4.24
CA ALA A 290 -13.38 12.85 3.55
C ALA A 290 -12.00 12.45 4.08
N TYR A 291 -11.92 12.10 5.37
CA TYR A 291 -10.72 11.57 5.98
C TYR A 291 -10.43 10.13 5.49
N VAL A 292 -11.47 9.31 5.38
CA VAL A 292 -11.38 7.93 4.86
C VAL A 292 -10.95 7.95 3.39
N GLU A 293 -11.61 8.74 2.55
CA GLU A 293 -11.31 8.83 1.12
C GLU A 293 -9.85 9.27 0.87
N ARG A 294 -9.38 10.28 1.61
CA ARG A 294 -8.00 10.77 1.52
C ARG A 294 -6.97 9.70 1.87
N ASN A 295 -7.27 8.83 2.84
CA ASN A 295 -6.34 7.82 3.33
C ASN A 295 -6.52 6.44 2.69
N ALA A 296 -7.63 6.20 1.99
CA ALA A 296 -7.94 4.95 1.33
C ALA A 296 -6.81 4.42 0.43
N PRO A 297 -6.07 5.26 -0.33
CA PRO A 297 -4.95 4.78 -1.13
C PRO A 297 -3.85 4.09 -0.30
N PHE A 298 -3.64 4.54 0.94
CA PHE A 298 -2.57 4.07 1.81
C PHE A 298 -3.02 2.92 2.72
N TRP A 299 -4.30 2.90 3.08
CA TRP A 299 -4.91 1.85 3.89
C TRP A 299 -5.27 0.60 3.09
N ASN A 300 -5.77 0.79 1.87
CA ASN A 300 -6.37 -0.30 1.09
C ASN A 300 -5.42 -0.89 0.06
N TYR A 301 -4.37 -0.15 -0.34
CA TYR A 301 -3.45 -0.59 -1.37
C TYR A 301 -2.03 -0.67 -0.84
N LYS A 302 -1.45 -1.87 -0.98
CA LYS A 302 -0.03 -2.10 -0.74
C LYS A 302 0.81 -1.26 -1.70
N ILE A 303 2.06 -1.02 -1.32
CA ILE A 303 3.01 -0.24 -2.15
C ILE A 303 3.13 -0.81 -3.57
N GLN A 304 3.02 -2.13 -3.72
CA GLN A 304 3.05 -2.82 -5.00
C GLN A 304 1.97 -2.29 -5.94
N CYS A 305 0.73 -2.24 -5.47
CA CYS A 305 -0.40 -1.77 -6.27
C CYS A 305 -0.25 -0.29 -6.65
N ARG A 306 0.23 0.54 -5.72
CA ARG A 306 0.42 1.98 -6.00
C ARG A 306 1.53 2.24 -7.00
N VAL A 307 2.62 1.46 -6.97
CA VAL A 307 3.65 1.48 -8.01
C VAL A 307 3.10 1.03 -9.36
N CYS A 308 2.32 -0.05 -9.41
CA CYS A 308 1.68 -0.50 -10.65
C CYS A 308 0.74 0.56 -11.22
N ARG A 309 -0.05 1.22 -10.36
CA ARG A 309 -0.91 2.33 -10.76
C ARG A 309 -0.10 3.50 -11.31
N TYR A 310 0.98 3.91 -10.63
CA TYR A 310 1.88 4.95 -11.11
C TYR A 310 2.41 4.63 -12.52
N VAL A 311 2.97 3.43 -12.72
CA VAL A 311 3.50 3.03 -14.03
C VAL A 311 2.40 3.05 -15.09
N SER A 312 1.22 2.51 -14.80
CA SER A 312 0.09 2.57 -15.74
C SER A 312 -0.33 4.00 -16.09
N VAL A 313 -0.29 4.94 -15.15
CA VAL A 313 -0.64 6.35 -15.39
C VAL A 313 0.39 7.00 -16.31
N ILE A 314 1.68 6.83 -15.99
CA ILE A 314 2.77 7.44 -16.77
C ILE A 314 2.86 6.84 -18.17
N GLN A 315 2.67 5.53 -18.34
CA GLN A 315 2.65 4.89 -19.67
C GLN A 315 1.53 5.44 -20.57
N ARG A 316 0.40 5.85 -19.99
CA ARG A 316 -0.72 6.46 -20.71
C ARG A 316 -0.52 7.95 -20.98
N GLY A 317 0.61 8.54 -20.57
CA GLY A 317 0.91 9.95 -20.72
C GLY A 317 0.02 10.86 -19.86
N LEU A 318 -0.50 10.33 -18.75
CA LEU A 318 -1.30 11.07 -17.79
C LEU A 318 -0.41 11.62 -16.66
N THR A 319 -0.88 12.68 -15.99
CA THR A 319 -0.19 13.25 -14.82
C THR A 319 -0.56 12.48 -13.55
N TRP A 320 0.42 12.29 -12.66
CA TRP A 320 0.25 11.61 -11.38
C TRP A 320 0.01 12.60 -10.24
N ASP A 321 -1.09 12.43 -9.51
CA ASP A 321 -1.36 13.15 -8.27
C ASP A 321 -0.81 12.34 -7.08
N LYS A 322 0.24 12.87 -6.46
CA LYS A 322 0.90 12.25 -5.30
C LYS A 322 0.00 12.20 -4.07
N THR A 323 -0.95 13.11 -3.94
CA THR A 323 -1.83 13.20 -2.77
C THR A 323 -2.88 12.10 -2.81
N THR A 324 -3.55 11.96 -3.96
CA THR A 324 -4.62 10.96 -4.14
C THR A 324 -4.07 9.61 -4.59
N GLN A 325 -2.79 9.53 -4.98
CA GLN A 325 -2.15 8.35 -5.55
C GLN A 325 -2.95 7.80 -6.75
N ASN A 326 -3.37 8.72 -7.62
CA ASN A 326 -4.19 8.49 -8.82
C ASN A 326 -3.78 9.44 -9.95
N ALA A 327 -4.39 9.30 -11.13
CA ALA A 327 -4.20 10.27 -12.22
C ALA A 327 -4.89 11.61 -11.89
N GLU A 328 -4.25 12.74 -12.21
CA GLU A 328 -4.87 14.07 -12.09
C GLU A 328 -6.06 14.20 -13.05
N ILE A 329 -7.22 14.57 -12.50
CA ILE A 329 -8.42 14.87 -13.30
C ILE A 329 -8.30 16.32 -13.78
N GLY A 330 -8.09 16.53 -15.08
CA GLY A 330 -8.03 17.88 -15.67
C GLY A 330 -6.94 18.13 -16.74
N SER A 331 -6.11 17.14 -17.08
CA SER A 331 -5.24 17.30 -18.26
C SER A 331 -6.08 17.26 -19.54
N SER A 332 -5.94 18.28 -20.38
CA SER A 332 -6.77 18.60 -21.56
C SER A 332 -6.67 17.61 -22.74
N ARG A 333 -6.28 16.35 -22.49
CA ARG A 333 -6.35 15.27 -23.47
C ARG A 333 -7.53 14.36 -23.11
N PRO A 334 -8.51 14.18 -24.02
CA PRO A 334 -9.62 13.28 -23.77
C PRO A 334 -9.09 11.86 -23.50
N ILE A 335 -9.42 11.35 -22.32
CA ILE A 335 -9.23 9.95 -21.93
C ILE A 335 -10.16 9.13 -22.85
N TYR A 336 -9.60 8.24 -23.69
CA TYR A 336 -10.36 7.35 -24.58
C TYR A 336 -11.23 6.34 -23.79
N PRO A 337 -12.23 5.69 -24.43
CA PRO A 337 -13.55 5.44 -23.86
C PRO A 337 -13.54 4.40 -22.74
N GLU A 338 -14.33 4.71 -21.69
CA GLU A 338 -14.89 3.82 -20.66
C GLU A 338 -14.07 2.57 -20.32
N ILE A 339 -13.11 2.73 -19.41
CA ILE A 339 -12.77 1.65 -18.47
C ILE A 339 -13.69 1.86 -17.27
N ASP A 340 -14.64 0.95 -17.13
CA ASP A 340 -15.64 0.87 -16.08
C ASP A 340 -14.93 0.65 -14.72
N ILE A 341 -14.56 1.73 -14.04
CA ILE A 341 -14.15 1.69 -12.64
C ILE A 341 -15.42 1.36 -11.87
N LYS A 342 -15.58 0.09 -11.47
CA LYS A 342 -16.60 -0.30 -10.48
C LYS A 342 -16.29 0.37 -9.16
N VAL A 343 -16.75 1.61 -9.00
CA VAL A 343 -16.95 2.23 -7.69
C VAL A 343 -18.13 1.49 -7.08
N GLN A 344 -17.87 0.71 -6.04
CA GLN A 344 -18.87 -0.06 -5.33
C GLN A 344 -19.75 0.89 -4.51
N TYR A 345 -20.75 1.49 -5.15
CA TYR A 345 -21.84 2.16 -4.45
C TYR A 345 -22.85 1.12 -3.97
N SER A 346 -23.20 1.23 -2.69
CA SER A 346 -24.26 0.49 -2.01
C SER A 346 -25.55 0.45 -2.84
N SER A 347 -26.17 -0.73 -2.91
CA SER A 347 -27.19 -1.15 -3.88
C SER A 347 -28.58 -0.50 -3.79
N ASP A 348 -28.77 0.59 -3.05
CA ASP A 348 -30.13 0.97 -2.62
C ASP A 348 -30.71 2.24 -3.26
N ILE A 349 -30.04 2.87 -4.24
CA ILE A 349 -30.51 4.19 -4.77
C ILE A 349 -30.77 4.24 -6.29
N LEU A 350 -30.44 3.22 -7.10
CA LEU A 350 -30.58 3.31 -8.58
C LEU A 350 -31.64 2.39 -9.21
N VAL A 351 -32.76 2.16 -8.53
CA VAL A 351 -33.96 1.59 -9.17
C VAL A 351 -35.02 2.67 -9.27
N LYS A 352 -34.84 3.61 -10.21
CA LYS A 352 -35.89 4.48 -10.80
C LYS A 352 -35.27 5.52 -11.73
N SER A 353 -34.83 5.12 -12.92
CA SER A 353 -34.85 5.97 -14.14
C SER A 353 -34.01 5.35 -15.26
N PHE A 354 -34.41 4.23 -15.85
CA PHE A 354 -33.90 3.83 -17.16
C PHE A 354 -34.96 3.01 -17.88
N GLU A 355 -36.02 3.70 -18.31
CA GLU A 355 -36.82 3.28 -19.46
C GLU A 355 -36.42 4.18 -20.64
N GLU A 356 -36.11 3.53 -21.76
CA GLU A 356 -36.12 4.05 -23.14
C GLU A 356 -35.37 5.37 -23.42
N ASP A 357 -34.13 5.27 -23.95
CA ASP A 357 -33.79 5.85 -25.26
C ASP A 357 -32.28 5.83 -25.62
N ARG A 358 -32.02 5.54 -26.91
CA ARG A 358 -30.79 5.80 -27.71
C ARG A 358 -29.58 4.88 -27.55
N ILE A 359 -29.61 3.77 -28.28
CA ILE A 359 -28.43 3.16 -28.89
C ILE A 359 -28.22 3.80 -30.27
N ASN A 360 -27.15 4.56 -30.47
CA ASN A 360 -26.52 4.83 -31.77
C ASN A 360 -25.23 5.64 -31.56
N TYR A 361 -24.06 5.07 -31.88
CA TYR A 361 -22.91 5.72 -32.57
C TYR A 361 -21.65 4.86 -32.44
N VAL A 362 -21.37 4.00 -33.43
CA VAL A 362 -20.03 3.44 -33.70
C VAL A 362 -19.87 3.40 -35.22
N PHE A 363 -18.67 3.75 -35.73
CA PHE A 363 -18.22 3.90 -37.12
C PHE A 363 -18.31 5.31 -37.72
N ARG A 364 -17.13 5.84 -38.10
CA ARG A 364 -16.90 7.22 -38.55
C ARG A 364 -16.86 7.39 -40.08
N SER A 365 -16.92 6.32 -40.87
CA SER A 365 -17.16 6.39 -42.33
C SER A 365 -17.57 5.04 -42.93
N TYR A 366 -18.25 5.05 -44.08
CA TYR A 366 -18.67 3.85 -44.84
C TYR A 366 -17.47 3.03 -45.36
N THR A 367 -16.33 3.68 -45.57
CA THR A 367 -15.07 3.06 -46.02
C THR A 367 -14.44 2.19 -44.93
N ASP A 368 -14.53 2.60 -43.65
CA ASP A 368 -13.98 1.81 -42.54
C ASP A 368 -14.75 0.50 -42.35
N MET A 369 -16.07 0.53 -42.60
CA MET A 369 -16.93 -0.66 -42.55
C MET A 369 -16.55 -1.68 -43.64
N LEU A 370 -16.23 -1.21 -44.85
CA LEU A 370 -15.87 -2.08 -45.99
C LEU A 370 -14.46 -2.69 -45.84
N VAL A 371 -13.51 -1.95 -45.27
CA VAL A 371 -12.17 -2.47 -44.96
C VAL A 371 -12.25 -3.54 -43.86
N PHE A 372 -13.07 -3.32 -42.84
CA PHE A 372 -13.25 -4.29 -41.77
C PHE A 372 -13.98 -5.57 -42.24
N LEU A 373 -15.01 -5.43 -43.08
CA LEU A 373 -15.71 -6.56 -43.69
C LEU A 373 -14.82 -7.36 -44.64
N SER A 374 -13.95 -6.71 -45.41
CA SER A 374 -13.04 -7.40 -46.33
C SER A 374 -11.93 -8.18 -45.60
N LEU A 375 -11.36 -7.62 -44.52
CA LEU A 375 -10.45 -8.36 -43.63
C LEU A 375 -11.13 -9.56 -42.98
N PHE A 376 -12.38 -9.43 -42.55
CA PHE A 376 -13.14 -10.52 -41.93
C PHE A 376 -13.45 -11.65 -42.92
N VAL A 377 -13.79 -11.33 -44.18
CA VAL A 377 -14.03 -12.32 -45.24
C VAL A 377 -12.75 -13.05 -45.61
N VAL A 378 -11.60 -12.35 -45.68
CA VAL A 378 -10.29 -12.97 -45.95
C VAL A 378 -9.89 -13.91 -44.82
N ILE A 379 -10.01 -13.50 -43.56
CA ILE A 379 -9.71 -14.36 -42.41
C ILE A 379 -10.63 -15.58 -42.38
N PHE A 380 -11.93 -15.40 -42.65
CA PHE A 380 -12.89 -16.50 -42.67
C PHE A 380 -12.60 -17.48 -43.81
N LEU A 381 -12.25 -16.99 -45.02
CA LEU A 381 -11.84 -17.81 -46.15
C LEU A 381 -10.53 -18.56 -45.87
N VAL A 382 -9.53 -17.90 -45.28
CA VAL A 382 -8.25 -18.54 -44.89
C VAL A 382 -8.48 -19.65 -43.87
N LEU A 383 -9.35 -19.44 -42.88
CA LEU A 383 -9.69 -20.46 -41.87
C LEU A 383 -10.55 -21.61 -42.45
N HIS A 384 -11.36 -21.34 -43.47
CA HIS A 384 -12.18 -22.35 -44.13
C HIS A 384 -11.35 -23.21 -45.11
N ILE A 385 -10.45 -22.58 -45.87
CA ILE A 385 -9.58 -23.23 -46.86
C ILE A 385 -8.47 -24.05 -46.16
N SER A 386 -7.99 -23.59 -45.00
CA SER A 386 -6.95 -24.30 -44.22
C SER A 386 -7.47 -25.49 -43.38
N GLY A 387 -8.78 -25.81 -43.43
CA GLY A 387 -9.35 -26.99 -42.77
C GLY A 387 -9.42 -26.94 -41.24
N TYR A 388 -9.06 -25.81 -40.61
CA TYR A 388 -9.04 -25.64 -39.15
C TYR A 388 -10.42 -25.69 -38.48
N THR A 389 -11.50 -25.55 -39.24
CA THR A 389 -12.88 -25.61 -38.72
C THR A 389 -13.24 -26.99 -38.16
N LYS A 390 -12.59 -28.08 -38.61
CA LYS A 390 -12.81 -29.43 -38.06
C LYS A 390 -12.12 -29.68 -36.72
N GLY A 391 -11.09 -28.90 -36.37
CA GLY A 391 -10.35 -29.04 -35.10
C GLY A 391 -11.09 -28.43 -33.89
N ILE A 392 -11.69 -27.25 -34.08
CA ILE A 392 -12.36 -26.48 -33.01
C ILE A 392 -13.65 -27.18 -32.54
N LEU A 393 -14.41 -27.80 -33.45
CA LEU A 393 -15.61 -28.57 -33.12
C LEU A 393 -15.32 -29.87 -32.36
N LYS A 394 -14.10 -30.43 -32.50
CA LYS A 394 -13.68 -31.64 -31.78
C LYS A 394 -13.22 -31.32 -30.35
N PHE A 395 -12.62 -30.13 -30.14
CA PHE A 395 -12.16 -29.68 -28.82
C PHE A 395 -13.31 -29.30 -27.88
N LEU A 396 -14.41 -28.75 -28.40
CA LEU A 396 -15.58 -28.37 -27.60
C LEU A 396 -16.44 -29.56 -27.12
N LYS A 397 -16.24 -30.76 -27.68
CA LYS A 397 -16.98 -31.97 -27.28
C LYS A 397 -16.38 -32.70 -26.07
N TYR A 398 -15.15 -32.36 -25.67
CA TYR A 398 -14.40 -33.06 -24.60
C TYR A 398 -14.48 -32.40 -23.21
N ARG A 399 -15.20 -31.29 -23.05
CA ARG A 399 -15.27 -30.54 -21.76
C ARG A 399 -16.60 -30.69 -21.00
N ARG A 400 -17.39 -31.70 -21.34
CA ARG A 400 -18.52 -32.19 -20.53
C ARG A 400 -18.29 -33.67 -20.24
N TYR A 401 -17.38 -33.97 -19.30
CA TYR A 401 -17.41 -35.11 -18.39
C TYR A 401 -16.52 -34.80 -17.20
#